data_AF-A0A2G2A8R9-F1
#
_entry.id   AF-A0A2G2A8R9-F1
#
_cell.length_a   1.000
_cell.length_b   1.000
_cell.length_c   1.000
_cell.angle_alpha   90.00
_cell.angle_beta   90.00
_cell.angle_gamma   90.00
#
_symmetry.space_group_name_H-M   'P 1'
#
loop_
_entity.id
_entity.type
_entity.pdbx_description
1 polymer ?
#
loop_
_entity_poly.entity_id
_entity_poly.type
_entity_poly.pdbx_seq_one_letter_code
_entity_poly.pdbx_strand_id
1 'polypeptide(L)'
;GKFDAALERFDVALEKSPDHRGALMGRALVYLQAERYIEAEAEFTYMIKFLKANLEPDDITGIGVYAGAYANRGTMYNRLGCRPGGTSQHFEKALADYIQALKIDEGAIEGPNLVNRIIYGTPRPSTIRLRAVYMLKQMALPEPERLLCVPEKDAEQRMYKPL
;
A
#
# COMPACT_ATOMS: atom_id res chain seq x y z
N GLY A 1 -6.05 -21.91 7.16
CA GLY A 1 -6.76 -20.70 7.63
C GLY A 1 -7.37 -19.94 6.46
N LYS A 2 -8.10 -18.83 6.70
CA LYS A 2 -8.71 -18.03 5.61
C LYS A 2 -7.66 -17.46 4.63
N PHE A 3 -6.44 -17.17 5.11
CA PHE A 3 -5.34 -16.71 4.28
C PHE A 3 -4.81 -17.80 3.34
N ASP A 4 -4.60 -19.02 3.83
CA ASP A 4 -4.07 -20.13 3.02
C ASP A 4 -4.96 -20.44 1.81
N ALA A 5 -6.28 -20.50 2.01
CA ALA A 5 -7.23 -20.72 0.91
C ALA A 5 -7.29 -19.55 -0.10
N ALA A 6 -6.98 -18.32 0.34
CA ALA A 6 -6.88 -17.18 -0.57
C ALA A 6 -5.57 -17.22 -1.37
N LEU A 7 -4.45 -17.56 -0.72
CA LEU A 7 -3.15 -17.75 -1.36
C LEU A 7 -3.23 -18.83 -2.43
N GLU A 8 -3.78 -20.01 -2.11
CA GLU A 8 -3.94 -21.11 -3.06
C GLU A 8 -4.70 -20.69 -4.33
N ARG A 9 -5.77 -19.89 -4.18
CA ARG A 9 -6.54 -19.38 -5.33
C ARG A 9 -5.74 -18.42 -6.19
N PHE A 10 -4.93 -17.55 -5.57
CA PHE A 10 -4.06 -16.67 -6.32
C PHE A 10 -2.91 -17.44 -6.98
N ASP A 11 -2.37 -18.45 -6.32
CA ASP A 11 -1.31 -19.32 -6.87
C ASP A 11 -1.82 -20.02 -8.14
N VAL A 12 -3.01 -20.64 -8.09
CA VAL A 12 -3.63 -21.26 -9.28
C VAL A 12 -3.87 -20.26 -10.41
N ALA A 13 -4.25 -19.01 -10.09
CA ALA A 13 -4.41 -17.97 -11.10
C ALA A 13 -3.07 -17.58 -11.75
N LEU A 14 -2.01 -17.52 -10.95
CA LEU A 14 -0.66 -17.13 -11.38
C LEU A 14 0.08 -18.25 -12.12
N GLU A 15 -0.24 -19.53 -11.85
CA GLU A 15 0.20 -20.65 -12.69
C GLU A 15 -0.30 -20.52 -14.15
N LYS A 16 -1.51 -19.99 -14.33
CA LYS A 16 -2.12 -19.78 -15.66
C LYS A 16 -1.66 -18.48 -16.31
N SER A 17 -1.46 -17.44 -15.51
CA SER A 17 -1.05 -16.11 -15.98
C SER A 17 -0.12 -15.48 -14.93
N PRO A 18 1.20 -15.66 -15.05
CA PRO A 18 2.18 -15.21 -14.04
C PRO A 18 2.15 -13.72 -13.76
N ASP A 19 1.77 -12.92 -14.77
CA ASP A 19 1.72 -11.46 -14.71
C ASP A 19 0.31 -10.92 -14.49
N HIS A 20 -0.64 -11.76 -14.04
CA HIS A 20 -2.00 -11.33 -13.78
C HIS A 20 -2.05 -10.32 -12.62
N ARG A 21 -2.13 -9.04 -12.98
CA ARG A 21 -2.04 -7.88 -12.09
C ARG A 21 -2.92 -7.99 -10.84
N GLY A 22 -4.17 -8.41 -11.00
CA GLY A 22 -5.11 -8.55 -9.90
C GLY A 22 -4.78 -9.72 -8.96
N ALA A 23 -4.20 -10.80 -9.48
CA ALA A 23 -3.82 -11.96 -8.68
C ALA A 23 -2.55 -11.66 -7.88
N LEU A 24 -1.56 -11.01 -8.50
CA LEU A 24 -0.37 -10.49 -7.81
C LEU A 24 -0.76 -9.49 -6.72
N MET A 25 -1.61 -8.50 -7.02
CA MET A 25 -2.07 -7.53 -6.01
C MET A 25 -2.79 -8.22 -4.85
N GLY A 26 -3.71 -9.14 -5.17
CA GLY A 26 -4.49 -9.86 -4.17
C GLY A 26 -3.61 -10.71 -3.26
N ARG A 27 -2.64 -11.44 -3.83
CA ARG A 27 -1.71 -12.28 -3.07
C ARG A 27 -0.78 -11.44 -2.18
N ALA A 28 -0.27 -10.32 -2.69
CA ALA A 28 0.58 -9.40 -1.94
C ALA A 28 -0.17 -8.78 -0.75
N LEU A 29 -1.43 -8.43 -0.94
CA LEU A 29 -2.30 -7.95 0.13
C LEU A 29 -2.60 -9.03 1.18
N VAL A 30 -2.79 -10.29 0.77
CA VAL A 30 -2.93 -11.41 1.71
C VAL A 30 -1.65 -11.61 2.52
N TYR A 31 -0.47 -11.57 1.88
CA TYR A 31 0.81 -11.62 2.59
C TYR A 31 0.95 -10.47 3.59
N LEU A 32 0.64 -9.24 3.17
CA LEU A 32 0.67 -8.06 4.04
C LEU A 32 -0.28 -8.19 5.24
N GLN A 33 -1.47 -8.74 5.01
CA GLN A 33 -2.49 -8.96 6.03
C GLN A 33 -2.11 -10.07 7.02
N ALA A 34 -1.39 -11.08 6.53
CA ALA A 34 -0.81 -12.17 7.32
C ALA A 34 0.54 -11.80 7.94
N GLU A 35 0.99 -10.55 7.82
CA GLU A 35 2.27 -10.04 8.33
C GLU A 35 3.51 -10.74 7.74
N ARG A 36 3.34 -11.37 6.56
CA ARG A 36 4.38 -12.01 5.75
C ARG A 36 5.07 -10.96 4.87
N TYR A 37 5.82 -10.08 5.53
CA TYR A 37 6.35 -8.86 4.91
C TYR A 37 7.37 -9.11 3.80
N ILE A 38 8.18 -10.16 3.92
CA ILE A 38 9.20 -10.50 2.90
C ILE A 38 8.51 -10.88 1.59
N GLU A 39 7.48 -11.73 1.66
CA GLU A 39 6.72 -12.16 0.50
C GLU A 39 5.91 -11.00 -0.10
N ALA A 40 5.29 -10.16 0.75
CA ALA A 40 4.59 -8.97 0.28
C ALA A 40 5.53 -7.99 -0.44
N GLU A 41 6.72 -7.72 0.12
CA GLU A 41 7.73 -6.84 -0.49
C GLU A 41 8.19 -7.37 -1.85
N ALA A 42 8.45 -8.67 -1.94
CA ALA A 42 8.87 -9.32 -3.17
C ALA A 42 7.81 -9.17 -4.27
N GLU A 43 6.54 -9.41 -3.95
CA GLU A 43 5.45 -9.29 -4.90
C GLU A 43 5.21 -7.85 -5.35
N PHE A 44 5.10 -6.89 -4.43
CA PHE A 44 4.92 -5.50 -4.83
C PHE A 44 6.09 -5.00 -5.67
N THR A 45 7.32 -5.42 -5.34
CA THR A 45 8.51 -5.06 -6.11
C THR A 45 8.50 -5.68 -7.50
N TYR A 46 8.09 -6.93 -7.63
CA TYR A 46 7.89 -7.58 -8.91
C TYR A 46 6.87 -6.83 -9.76
N MET A 47 5.68 -6.55 -9.20
CA MET A 47 4.61 -5.82 -9.87
C MET A 47 5.05 -4.45 -10.36
N ILE A 48 5.73 -3.67 -9.50
CA ILE A 48 6.25 -2.34 -9.83
C ILE A 48 7.21 -2.44 -11.01
N LYS A 49 8.14 -3.40 -11.00
CA LYS A 49 9.10 -3.60 -12.08
C LYS A 49 8.40 -3.99 -13.39
N PHE A 50 7.46 -4.94 -13.32
CA PHE A 50 6.71 -5.41 -14.47
C PHE A 50 5.88 -4.29 -15.10
N LEU A 51 5.10 -3.56 -14.29
CA LEU A 51 4.24 -2.48 -14.77
C LEU A 51 5.06 -1.32 -15.34
N LYS A 52 6.16 -0.94 -14.70
CA LYS A 52 7.07 0.09 -15.24
C LYS A 52 7.59 -0.25 -16.64
N ALA A 53 7.80 -1.52 -16.94
CA ALA A 53 8.37 -1.98 -18.21
C ALA A 53 7.32 -2.25 -19.30
N ASN A 54 6.06 -2.51 -18.93
CA ASN A 54 5.04 -3.05 -19.84
C ASN A 54 3.72 -2.27 -19.83
N LEU A 55 3.66 -1.09 -19.21
CA LEU A 55 2.47 -0.25 -19.25
C LEU A 55 2.42 0.57 -20.53
N GLU A 56 1.31 0.43 -21.23
CA GLU A 56 0.94 1.35 -22.31
C GLU A 56 0.42 2.67 -21.72
N PRO A 57 0.68 3.82 -22.36
CA PRO A 57 0.27 5.13 -21.83
C PRO A 57 -1.24 5.33 -21.64
N ASP A 58 -2.07 4.55 -22.35
CA ASP A 58 -3.54 4.63 -22.30
C ASP A 58 -4.18 3.53 -21.43
N ASP A 59 -3.39 2.68 -20.79
CA ASP A 59 -3.86 1.63 -19.87
C ASP A 59 -4.19 2.21 -18.49
N ILE A 60 -5.30 2.94 -18.40
CA ILE A 60 -5.77 3.62 -17.17
C ILE A 60 -5.87 2.65 -16.00
N THR A 61 -6.32 1.42 -16.24
CA THR A 61 -6.43 0.40 -15.18
C THR A 61 -5.05 -0.03 -14.69
N GLY A 62 -4.12 -0.28 -15.61
CA GLY A 62 -2.74 -0.61 -15.30
C GLY A 62 -2.00 0.51 -14.55
N ILE A 63 -2.22 1.76 -14.94
CA ILE A 63 -1.68 2.95 -14.27
C ILE A 63 -2.19 3.03 -12.83
N GLY A 64 -3.49 2.83 -12.61
CA GLY A 64 -4.08 2.79 -11.27
C GLY A 64 -3.51 1.65 -10.42
N VAL A 65 -3.35 0.45 -11.00
CA VAL A 65 -2.70 -0.68 -10.30
C VAL A 65 -1.23 -0.37 -9.97
N TYR A 66 -0.51 0.33 -10.84
CA TYR A 66 0.87 0.72 -10.63
C TYR A 66 1.03 1.73 -9.50
N ALA A 67 0.17 2.76 -9.46
CA ALA A 67 0.08 3.67 -8.32
C ALA A 67 -0.28 2.90 -7.02
N GLY A 68 -1.26 1.99 -7.11
CA GLY A 68 -1.68 1.15 -5.98
C GLY A 68 -0.58 0.25 -5.44
N ALA A 69 0.28 -0.31 -6.29
CA ALA A 69 1.40 -1.16 -5.87
C ALA A 69 2.42 -0.37 -5.05
N TYR A 70 2.75 0.85 -5.48
CA TYR A 70 3.58 1.77 -4.69
C TYR A 70 2.89 2.15 -3.37
N ALA A 71 1.62 2.54 -3.39
CA ALA A 71 0.89 2.92 -2.17
C ALA A 71 0.84 1.79 -1.13
N ASN A 72 0.61 0.55 -1.58
CA ASN A 72 0.55 -0.63 -0.71
C ASN A 72 1.93 -1.01 -0.16
N ARG A 73 2.99 -0.96 -0.98
CA ARG A 73 4.36 -1.21 -0.50
C ARG A 73 4.83 -0.10 0.46
N GLY A 74 4.45 1.15 0.22
CA GLY A 74 4.68 2.25 1.14
C GLY A 74 3.98 2.03 2.49
N THR A 75 2.73 1.53 2.45
CA THR A 75 1.97 1.16 3.66
C THR A 75 2.63 0.01 4.41
N MET A 76 3.15 -0.98 3.70
CA MET A 76 3.93 -2.07 4.28
C MET A 76 5.18 -1.55 4.99
N TYR A 77 6.00 -0.71 4.34
CA TYR A 77 7.19 -0.13 4.98
C TYR A 77 6.85 0.75 6.17
N ASN A 78 5.76 1.51 6.09
CA ASN A 78 5.27 2.30 7.21
C ASN A 78 4.96 1.42 8.43
N ARG A 79 4.31 0.26 8.21
CA ARG A 79 4.03 -0.72 9.27
C ARG A 79 5.31 -1.33 9.84
N LEU A 80 6.28 -1.69 8.98
CA LEU A 80 7.57 -2.22 9.41
C LEU A 80 8.34 -1.22 10.27
N GLY A 81 8.31 0.07 9.93
CA GLY A 81 8.93 1.12 10.72
C GLY A 81 8.37 1.24 12.14
N CYS A 82 7.10 0.89 12.35
CA CYS A 82 6.44 0.92 13.66
C CYS A 82 6.58 -0.36 14.49
N ARG A 83 7.17 -1.42 13.94
CA ARG A 83 7.39 -2.68 14.67
C ARG A 83 8.71 -2.67 15.45
N PRO A 84 8.88 -3.56 16.44
CA PRO A 84 10.19 -3.84 17.01
C PRO A 84 11.20 -4.16 15.91
N GLY A 85 12.34 -3.45 15.89
CA GLY A 85 13.35 -3.56 14.82
C GLY A 85 13.10 -2.67 13.61
N GLY A 86 12.02 -1.89 13.59
CA GLY A 86 11.80 -0.82 12.63
C GLY A 86 12.85 0.29 12.74
N THR A 87 13.12 0.96 11.61
CA THR A 87 14.17 1.98 11.51
C THR A 87 13.70 3.19 10.69
N SER A 88 14.38 4.32 10.83
CA SER A 88 14.17 5.51 10.00
C SER A 88 14.17 5.21 8.48
N GLN A 89 14.97 4.23 8.04
CA GLN A 89 15.01 3.79 6.64
C GLN A 89 13.66 3.21 6.15
N HIS A 90 12.88 2.55 7.02
CA HIS A 90 11.57 2.05 6.63
C HIS A 90 10.61 3.21 6.33
N PHE A 91 10.66 4.28 7.11
CA PHE A 91 9.85 5.47 6.84
C PHE A 91 10.32 6.22 5.59
N GLU A 92 11.63 6.28 5.32
CA GLU A 92 12.17 6.82 4.07
C GLU A 92 11.64 6.06 2.85
N LYS A 93 11.69 4.71 2.89
CA LYS A 93 11.12 3.87 1.83
C LYS A 93 9.61 4.08 1.69
N ALA A 94 8.89 4.17 2.80
CA ALA A 94 7.46 4.42 2.81
C ALA A 94 7.11 5.75 2.13
N LEU A 95 7.80 6.82 2.52
CA LEU A 95 7.61 8.15 1.95
C LEU A 95 7.93 8.18 0.46
N ALA A 96 9.04 7.56 0.05
CA ALA A 96 9.43 7.48 -1.36
C ALA A 96 8.34 6.79 -2.20
N ASP A 97 7.82 5.66 -1.73
CA ASP A 97 6.75 4.92 -2.40
C ASP A 97 5.45 5.73 -2.45
N TYR A 98 5.05 6.41 -1.36
CA TYR A 98 3.87 7.27 -1.38
C TYR A 98 3.99 8.43 -2.37
N ILE A 99 5.17 9.07 -2.45
CA ILE A 99 5.42 10.13 -3.42
C ILE A 99 5.30 9.60 -4.85
N GLN A 100 5.82 8.41 -5.14
CA GLN A 100 5.68 7.80 -6.45
C GLN A 100 4.22 7.48 -6.78
N ALA A 101 3.48 6.89 -5.84
CA ALA A 101 2.07 6.59 -6.02
C ALA A 101 1.25 7.84 -6.39
N LEU A 102 1.44 8.94 -5.65
CA LEU A 102 0.77 10.23 -5.89
C LEU A 102 1.15 10.87 -7.23
N LYS A 103 2.39 10.65 -7.71
CA LYS A 103 2.84 11.15 -9.02
C LYS A 103 2.24 10.37 -10.18
N ILE A 104 2.00 9.08 -10.00
CA ILE A 104 1.48 8.20 -11.05
C ILE A 104 -0.01 8.45 -11.23
N ASP A 105 -0.79 8.23 -10.18
CA ASP A 105 -2.24 8.43 -10.21
C ASP A 105 -2.77 8.58 -8.80
N GLU A 106 -2.87 9.82 -8.35
CA GLU A 106 -3.49 10.13 -7.07
C GLU A 106 -4.97 9.74 -7.03
N GLY A 107 -5.71 9.97 -8.12
CA GLY A 107 -7.15 9.73 -8.16
C GLY A 107 -7.49 8.25 -7.96
N ALA A 108 -6.63 7.35 -8.42
CA ALA A 108 -6.77 5.91 -8.23
C ALA A 108 -6.48 5.43 -6.79
N ILE A 109 -5.73 6.19 -5.99
CA ILE A 109 -5.30 5.79 -4.63
C ILE A 109 -5.94 6.63 -3.52
N GLU A 110 -6.53 7.78 -3.85
CA GLU A 110 -7.45 8.47 -2.96
C GLU A 110 -8.74 7.65 -2.91
N GLY A 111 -8.95 6.92 -1.81
CA GLY A 111 -10.19 6.20 -1.55
C GLY A 111 -11.44 7.09 -1.69
N PRO A 112 -12.66 6.54 -1.48
CA PRO A 112 -13.92 7.13 -1.93
C PRO A 112 -14.01 8.66 -1.84
N ASN A 113 -14.29 9.29 -2.98
CA ASN A 113 -14.37 10.74 -3.15
C ASN A 113 -15.37 11.36 -2.16
N LEU A 114 -15.32 12.70 -1.98
CA LEU A 114 -16.20 13.45 -1.07
C LEU A 114 -17.69 13.03 -1.18
N VAL A 115 -18.18 12.79 -2.39
CA VAL A 115 -19.56 12.35 -2.66
C VAL A 115 -19.86 10.99 -2.01
N ASN A 116 -19.01 9.99 -2.24
CA ASN A 116 -19.17 8.66 -1.65
C ASN A 116 -19.13 8.73 -0.11
N ARG A 117 -18.31 9.63 0.45
CA ARG A 117 -18.20 9.81 1.90
C ARG A 117 -19.45 10.43 2.52
N ILE A 118 -20.07 11.38 1.83
CA ILE A 118 -21.32 12.01 2.26
C ILE A 118 -22.47 11.00 2.22
N ILE A 119 -22.56 10.22 1.13
CA ILE A 119 -23.64 9.24 0.93
C ILE A 119 -23.53 8.08 1.93
N TYR A 120 -22.33 7.54 2.17
CA TYR A 120 -22.13 6.35 2.98
C TYR A 120 -21.70 6.64 4.43
N GLY A 121 -21.59 7.91 4.82
CA GLY A 121 -21.19 8.31 6.18
C GLY A 121 -19.82 7.75 6.61
N THR A 122 -18.94 7.41 5.67
CA THR A 122 -17.64 6.82 6.00
C THR A 122 -16.75 7.86 6.71
N PRO A 123 -16.18 7.55 7.89
CA PRO A 123 -15.29 8.46 8.61
C PRO A 123 -14.11 8.88 7.72
N ARG A 124 -13.54 10.06 7.94
CA ARG A 124 -12.41 10.59 7.13
C ARG A 124 -11.17 9.69 7.33
N PRO A 125 -10.85 8.73 6.44
CA PRO A 125 -9.66 7.93 6.62
C PRO A 125 -8.45 8.79 6.27
N SER A 126 -7.31 8.54 6.90
CA SER A 126 -6.05 9.12 6.44
C SER A 126 -5.77 8.66 5.01
N THR A 127 -5.55 9.59 4.07
CA THR A 127 -5.17 9.27 2.69
C THR A 127 -3.66 9.08 2.58
N ILE A 128 -3.20 8.49 1.47
CA ILE A 128 -1.77 8.39 1.15
C ILE A 128 -1.11 9.77 1.15
N ARG A 129 -1.76 10.79 0.57
CA ARG A 129 -1.31 12.19 0.62
C ARG A 129 -1.13 12.68 2.06
N LEU A 130 -2.15 12.52 2.90
CA LEU A 130 -2.09 13.00 4.29
C LEU A 130 -0.98 12.31 5.06
N ARG A 131 -0.80 11.00 4.87
CA ARG A 131 0.29 10.25 5.50
C ARG A 131 1.66 10.71 5.00
N ALA A 132 1.84 10.90 3.70
CA ALA A 132 3.10 11.39 3.13
C ALA A 132 3.47 12.79 3.65
N VAL A 133 2.51 13.71 3.69
CA VAL A 133 2.71 15.07 4.24
C VAL A 133 3.06 15.03 5.72
N TYR A 134 2.39 14.19 6.50
CA TYR A 134 2.71 14.02 7.91
C TYR A 134 4.13 13.47 8.11
N MET A 135 4.48 12.43 7.36
CA MET A 135 5.79 11.79 7.43
C MET A 135 6.91 12.77 7.04
N LEU A 136 6.72 13.58 6.00
CA LEU A 136 7.63 14.67 5.64
C LEU A 136 7.87 15.65 6.80
N LYS A 137 6.80 16.07 7.47
CA LYS A 137 6.90 16.98 8.63
C LYS A 137 7.65 16.35 9.79
N GLN A 138 7.38 15.07 10.10
CA GLN A 138 8.06 14.36 11.18
C GLN A 138 9.54 14.12 10.86
N MET A 139 9.88 13.77 9.62
CA MET A 139 11.27 13.52 9.23
C MET A 139 12.14 14.79 9.21
N ALA A 140 11.53 15.98 9.14
CA ALA A 140 12.22 17.26 9.31
C ALA A 140 12.62 17.54 10.78
N LEU A 141 12.04 16.84 11.76
CA LEU A 141 12.42 16.95 13.17
C LEU A 141 13.66 16.09 13.48
N PRO A 142 14.42 16.42 14.54
CA PRO A 142 15.44 15.54 15.10
C PRO A 142 14.85 14.16 15.42
N GLU A 143 15.62 13.09 15.21
CA GLU A 143 15.13 11.70 15.35
C GLU A 143 14.42 11.41 16.69
N PRO A 144 14.91 11.89 17.86
CA PRO A 144 14.24 11.67 19.14
C PRO A 144 12.88 12.38 19.29
N GLU A 145 12.61 13.40 18.47
CA GLU A 145 11.38 14.21 18.53
C GLU A 145 10.31 13.71 17.54
N ARG A 146 10.67 12.77 16.66
CA ARG A 146 9.76 12.26 15.63
C ARG A 146 8.68 11.39 16.26
N LEU A 147 7.43 11.68 15.93
CA LEU A 147 6.28 10.85 16.24
C LEU A 147 5.81 10.19 14.94
N LEU A 148 6.51 9.17 14.47
CA LEU A 148 6.13 8.48 13.24
C LEU A 148 5.09 7.37 13.46
N CYS A 149 4.95 6.88 14.70
CA CYS A 149 4.01 5.82 15.06
C CYS A 149 3.18 6.24 16.25
N VAL A 150 1.87 6.07 16.14
CA VAL A 150 0.91 6.29 17.22
C VAL A 150 0.01 5.06 17.27
N PRO A 151 0.37 4.02 18.05
CA PRO A 151 -0.27 2.70 17.97
C PRO A 151 -1.81 2.73 18.03
N GLU A 152 -2.38 3.60 18.86
CA GLU A 152 -3.83 3.79 18.99
C GLU A 152 -4.48 4.27 17.68
N LYS A 153 -3.90 5.30 17.05
CA LYS A 153 -4.40 5.85 15.78
C LYS A 153 -4.08 4.96 14.58
N ASP A 154 -2.94 4.28 14.63
CA ASP A 154 -2.52 3.35 13.58
C ASP A 154 -3.38 2.09 13.58
N ALA A 155 -3.88 1.65 14.75
CA ALA A 155 -4.87 0.57 14.86
C ALA A 155 -6.26 0.96 14.32
N GLU A 156 -6.63 2.25 14.39
CA GLU A 156 -7.88 2.78 13.82
C GLU A 156 -7.86 2.88 12.30
N GLN A 157 -6.67 2.90 11.67
CA GLN A 157 -6.53 2.82 10.22
C GLN A 157 -6.94 1.42 9.76
N ARG A 158 -8.25 1.23 9.57
CA ARG A 158 -8.85 -0.02 9.11
C ARG A 158 -8.10 -0.54 7.87
N MET A 159 -7.69 -1.80 7.92
CA MET A 159 -7.66 -2.60 6.69
C MET A 159 -9.11 -2.62 6.19
N TYR A 160 -9.38 -2.02 5.03
CA TYR A 160 -10.69 -2.10 4.41
C TYR A 160 -11.06 -3.59 4.27
N LYS A 161 -12.03 -4.02 5.07
CA LYS A 161 -12.72 -5.30 4.89
C LYS A 161 -13.98 -4.96 4.12
N PRO A 162 -14.08 -5.28 2.82
CA PRO A 162 -15.38 -5.24 2.18
C PRO A 162 -16.33 -6.14 2.97
N LEU A 163 -17.54 -5.64 3.20
CA LEU A 163 -18.64 -6.41 3.80
C LEU A 163 -19.01 -7.59 2.90
#